data_AF-A0A024RVV8-F1
#
_entry.id   AF-A0A024RVV8-F1
#
_cell.length_a   1.000
_cell.length_b   1.000
_cell.length_c   1.000
_cell.angle_alpha   90.00
_cell.angle_beta   90.00
_cell.angle_gamma   90.00
#
_symmetry.space_group_name_H-M   'P 1'
#
loop_
_entity.id
_entity.type
_entity.pdbx_description
1 polymer ?
#
loop_
_entity_poly.entity_id
_entity_poly.type
_entity_poly.pdbx_seq_one_letter_code
_entity_poly.pdbx_strand_id
1 'polypeptide(L)'
;MASSNSDYELLTEHFSYPPVSLLDDIINTVNVLADRALDSVERLLLSIPPHKLGFKKPKQQQSDQTQTQTQTPEEAAKLEIENGTHQLETLLNASIDKNFDIFELYVMQNIITVRPQDQPYMRLSHYRGLEFPDDGDGAPGHPQQQADDRPSPESITALRRRLQASQKLNAVLEAEHARNEALLRNLRSLLGIASPSEHAATTKTEEGEEGHEAAAAAAVPSSASNGAASTLSPFTFLRDKGGLEESGGEQPITTTTEFALSQLQALRALSGSLRQLLPELARWRRERAEYVESSTRKYLETVVGLELGPEGEVRDGEWQGEGRGLSKGEVEGLEKVAAMLGGGEGGRGGKDAEAGGESMDTT
;
A
#
# COMPACT_ATOMS: atom_id res chain seq x y z
N MET A 1 -35.55 15.77 -20.41
CA MET A 1 -35.50 15.02 -19.13
C MET A 1 -34.27 14.14 -19.04
N ALA A 2 -33.92 13.31 -20.04
CA ALA A 2 -32.63 12.59 -20.00
C ALA A 2 -31.41 13.52 -20.18
N SER A 3 -31.53 14.53 -21.04
CA SER A 3 -30.44 15.45 -21.41
C SER A 3 -29.89 16.33 -20.27
N SER A 4 -30.71 16.69 -19.28
CA SER A 4 -30.23 17.48 -18.12
C SER A 4 -29.25 16.72 -17.23
N ASN A 5 -29.35 15.39 -17.19
CA ASN A 5 -28.45 14.56 -16.40
C ASN A 5 -27.10 14.42 -17.11
N SER A 6 -27.10 14.19 -18.44
CA SER A 6 -25.87 14.12 -19.23
C SER A 6 -25.12 15.46 -19.29
N ASP A 7 -25.84 16.59 -19.25
CA ASP A 7 -25.20 17.92 -19.07
C ASP A 7 -24.49 18.01 -17.72
N TYR A 8 -25.16 17.59 -16.64
CA TYR A 8 -24.61 17.63 -15.27
C TYR A 8 -23.42 16.68 -15.08
N GLU A 9 -23.48 15.48 -15.64
CA GLU A 9 -22.39 14.50 -15.65
C GLU A 9 -21.18 15.03 -16.41
N LEU A 10 -21.37 15.56 -17.61
CA LEU A 10 -20.31 16.12 -18.46
C LEU A 10 -19.64 17.35 -17.83
N LEU A 11 -20.42 18.19 -17.14
CA LEU A 11 -19.89 19.34 -16.38
C LEU A 11 -19.17 18.88 -15.10
N THR A 12 -19.70 17.89 -14.38
CA THR A 12 -19.04 17.31 -13.19
C THR A 12 -17.71 16.66 -13.57
N GLU A 13 -17.64 15.95 -14.70
CA GLU A 13 -16.41 15.37 -15.22
C GLU A 13 -15.42 16.46 -15.70
N HIS A 14 -15.90 17.54 -16.31
CA HIS A 14 -15.06 18.67 -16.69
C HIS A 14 -14.45 19.41 -15.50
N PHE A 15 -15.26 19.73 -14.48
CA PHE A 15 -14.80 20.46 -13.30
C PHE A 15 -14.07 19.58 -12.27
N SER A 16 -14.21 18.25 -12.35
CA SER A 16 -13.81 17.24 -11.35
C SER A 16 -14.54 17.34 -10.00
N TYR A 17 -15.57 18.17 -9.91
CA TYR A 17 -16.47 18.31 -8.77
C TYR A 17 -17.90 18.69 -9.25
N PRO A 18 -18.96 18.43 -8.47
CA PRO A 18 -20.32 18.77 -8.86
C PRO A 18 -20.51 20.30 -8.92
N PRO A 19 -21.09 20.88 -9.99
CA PRO A 19 -21.29 22.33 -10.11
C PRO A 19 -21.97 23.02 -8.93
N VAL A 20 -22.91 22.34 -8.26
CA VAL A 20 -23.61 22.85 -7.07
C VAL A 20 -22.64 23.12 -5.91
N SER A 21 -21.62 22.28 -5.73
CA SER A 21 -20.64 22.45 -4.63
C SER A 21 -19.83 23.75 -4.72
N LEU A 22 -19.60 24.27 -5.93
CA LEU A 22 -18.99 25.59 -6.11
C LEU A 22 -19.91 26.73 -5.62
N LEU A 23 -21.22 26.56 -5.80
CA LEU A 23 -22.22 27.54 -5.38
C LEU A 23 -22.43 27.46 -3.86
N ASP A 24 -22.49 26.26 -3.29
CA ASP A 24 -22.48 26.02 -1.84
C ASP A 24 -21.26 26.72 -1.18
N ASP A 25 -20.05 26.51 -1.71
CA ASP A 25 -18.83 27.14 -1.20
C ASP A 25 -18.86 28.68 -1.31
N ILE A 26 -19.39 29.22 -2.41
CA ILE A 26 -19.58 30.68 -2.56
C ILE A 26 -20.56 31.22 -1.50
N ILE A 27 -21.72 30.58 -1.32
CA ILE A 27 -22.73 31.00 -0.34
C ILE A 27 -22.15 30.92 1.09
N ASN A 28 -21.47 29.82 1.42
CA ASN A 28 -20.79 29.64 2.71
C ASN A 28 -19.73 30.73 2.97
N THR A 29 -18.91 31.07 1.97
CA THR A 29 -17.90 32.13 2.13
C THR A 29 -18.51 33.53 2.25
N VAL A 30 -19.63 33.79 1.58
CA VAL A 30 -20.37 35.07 1.68
C VAL A 30 -21.02 35.23 3.04
N ASN A 31 -21.67 34.20 3.57
CA ASN A 31 -22.27 34.22 4.92
C ASN A 31 -21.19 34.48 5.98
N VAL A 32 -20.09 33.72 5.95
CA VAL A 32 -18.95 33.93 6.85
C VAL A 32 -18.30 35.32 6.70
N LEU A 33 -18.34 35.93 5.51
CA LEU A 33 -17.86 37.31 5.30
C LEU A 33 -18.86 38.35 5.81
N ALA A 34 -20.16 38.11 5.67
CA ALA A 34 -21.22 38.96 6.19
C ALA A 34 -21.17 39.03 7.72
N ASP A 35 -21.10 37.87 8.38
CA ASP A 35 -20.94 37.76 9.84
C ASP A 35 -19.73 38.59 10.31
N ARG A 36 -18.55 38.38 9.68
CA ARG A 36 -17.31 39.12 9.99
C ARG A 36 -17.43 40.62 9.75
N ALA A 37 -18.19 41.03 8.72
CA ALA A 37 -18.42 42.44 8.43
C ALA A 37 -19.31 43.08 9.50
N LEU A 38 -20.39 42.42 9.91
CA LEU A 38 -21.27 42.85 11.01
C LEU A 38 -20.49 42.95 12.34
N ASP A 39 -19.70 41.93 12.67
CA ASP A 39 -18.73 41.88 13.78
C ASP A 39 -17.81 43.12 13.78
N SER A 40 -17.30 43.50 12.60
CA SER A 40 -16.41 44.66 12.44
C SER A 40 -17.14 46.00 12.58
N VAL A 41 -18.39 46.07 12.11
CA VAL A 41 -19.26 47.24 12.24
C VAL A 41 -19.65 47.44 13.70
N GLU A 42 -20.04 46.39 14.42
CA GLU A 42 -20.37 46.46 15.85
C GLU A 42 -19.17 46.95 16.67
N ARG A 43 -17.99 46.31 16.50
CA ARG A 43 -16.74 46.74 17.16
C ARG A 43 -16.39 48.19 16.84
N LEU A 44 -16.61 48.64 15.60
CA LEU A 44 -16.38 50.03 15.20
C LEU A 44 -17.37 50.98 15.86
N LEU A 45 -18.67 50.67 15.88
CA LEU A 45 -19.70 51.49 16.53
C LEU A 45 -19.48 51.58 18.05
N LEU A 46 -19.12 50.47 18.71
CA LEU A 46 -18.76 50.42 20.13
C LEU A 46 -17.47 51.19 20.45
N SER A 47 -16.54 51.32 19.48
CA SER A 47 -15.31 52.13 19.65
C SER A 47 -15.54 53.64 19.57
N ILE A 48 -16.64 54.08 18.95
CA ILE A 48 -16.97 55.49 18.77
C ILE A 48 -17.71 56.00 20.02
N PRO A 49 -17.27 57.11 20.65
CA PRO A 49 -17.95 57.62 21.84
C PRO A 49 -19.38 58.05 21.52
N PRO A 50 -20.38 57.71 22.36
CA PRO A 50 -21.80 57.81 22.01
C PRO A 50 -22.25 59.24 21.65
N HIS A 51 -21.59 60.26 22.20
CA HIS A 51 -21.85 61.67 21.85
C HIS A 51 -21.55 62.02 20.39
N LYS A 52 -20.68 61.28 19.69
CA LYS A 52 -20.43 61.45 18.25
C LYS A 52 -21.44 60.69 17.38
N LEU A 53 -22.03 59.62 17.91
CA LEU A 53 -23.05 58.82 17.22
C LEU A 53 -24.45 59.46 17.24
N GLY A 54 -24.64 60.53 18.03
CA GLY A 54 -25.90 61.26 18.14
C GLY A 54 -26.71 60.95 19.40
N PHE A 55 -26.23 60.07 20.29
CA PHE A 55 -26.85 59.79 21.57
C PHE A 55 -26.82 61.05 22.47
N LYS A 56 -28.00 61.64 22.65
CA LYS A 56 -28.20 62.84 23.47
C LYS A 56 -28.20 62.43 24.94
N LYS A 57 -27.48 63.17 25.79
CA LYS A 57 -27.66 63.03 27.25
C LYS A 57 -29.14 63.30 27.58
N PRO A 58 -29.80 62.45 28.39
CA PRO A 58 -31.20 62.67 28.73
C PRO A 58 -31.38 64.03 29.39
N LYS A 59 -32.36 64.81 28.90
CA LYS A 59 -32.79 66.01 29.61
C LYS A 59 -33.32 65.59 30.97
N GLN A 60 -32.76 66.14 32.05
CA GLN A 60 -33.28 65.96 33.39
C GLN A 60 -34.69 66.57 33.47
N GLN A 61 -35.72 65.74 33.28
CA GLN A 61 -37.07 66.05 33.72
C GLN A 61 -37.22 65.50 35.13
N GLN A 62 -37.43 66.42 36.08
CA GLN A 62 -37.79 66.08 37.45
C GLN A 62 -39.22 65.57 37.49
N SER A 63 -39.40 64.26 37.65
CA SER A 63 -40.65 63.68 38.17
C SER A 63 -40.36 62.33 38.82
N ASP A 64 -40.90 62.14 40.00
CA ASP A 64 -40.68 60.99 40.90
C ASP A 64 -41.13 59.62 40.35
N GLN A 65 -40.50 58.57 40.91
CA GLN A 65 -40.97 57.17 40.99
C GLN A 65 -41.13 56.45 39.62
N THR A 66 -40.44 55.35 39.34
CA THR A 66 -40.44 54.10 40.13
C THR A 66 -39.16 53.29 39.85
N GLN A 67 -38.83 52.33 40.71
CA GLN A 67 -37.64 51.48 40.62
C GLN A 67 -37.63 50.58 39.36
N THR A 68 -36.95 51.04 38.31
CA THR A 68 -36.39 50.18 37.26
C THR A 68 -34.92 50.55 37.13
N GLN A 69 -34.04 49.56 37.01
CA GLN A 69 -32.58 49.74 37.11
C GLN A 69 -32.11 50.84 36.15
N THR A 70 -31.53 51.90 36.70
CA THR A 70 -30.98 53.03 35.92
C THR A 70 -29.68 52.58 35.25
N GLN A 71 -29.82 51.92 34.10
CA GLN A 71 -28.72 51.70 33.16
C GLN A 71 -28.02 53.03 32.90
N THR A 72 -26.69 53.01 32.85
CA THR A 72 -25.95 54.22 32.49
C THR A 72 -26.29 54.63 31.05
N PRO A 73 -26.24 55.92 30.70
CA PRO A 73 -26.53 56.37 29.34
C PRO A 73 -25.56 55.80 28.29
N GLU A 74 -24.43 55.22 28.72
CA GLU A 74 -23.47 54.53 27.87
C GLU A 74 -23.86 53.06 27.66
N GLU A 75 -24.36 52.36 28.69
CA GLU A 75 -24.92 51.00 28.55
C GLU A 75 -26.19 50.99 27.70
N ALA A 76 -27.07 51.97 27.88
CA ALA A 76 -28.26 52.12 27.03
C ALA A 76 -27.90 52.31 25.54
N ALA A 77 -26.85 53.09 25.25
CA ALA A 77 -26.34 53.27 23.90
C ALA A 77 -25.73 51.99 23.31
N LYS A 78 -25.06 51.16 24.12
CA LYS A 78 -24.55 49.84 23.68
C LYS A 78 -25.69 48.89 23.33
N LEU A 79 -26.70 48.77 24.19
CA LEU A 79 -27.88 47.94 23.93
C LEU A 79 -28.67 48.39 22.69
N GLU A 80 -28.71 49.70 22.39
CA GLU A 80 -29.31 50.22 21.15
C GLU A 80 -28.46 49.88 19.91
N ILE A 81 -27.11 49.93 20.02
CA ILE A 81 -26.19 49.47 18.97
C ILE A 81 -26.36 47.97 18.73
N GLU A 82 -26.32 47.13 19.77
CA GLU A 82 -26.47 45.66 19.70
C GLU A 82 -27.81 45.24 19.08
N ASN A 83 -28.91 45.90 19.45
CA ASN A 83 -30.22 45.67 18.82
C ASN A 83 -30.23 46.14 17.35
N GLY A 84 -29.54 47.25 17.04
CA GLY A 84 -29.38 47.75 15.67
C GLY A 84 -28.52 46.83 14.79
N THR A 85 -27.44 46.26 15.32
CA THR A 85 -26.58 45.30 14.59
C THR A 85 -27.31 43.98 14.37
N HIS A 86 -28.05 43.46 15.36
CA HIS A 86 -28.89 42.27 15.19
C HIS A 86 -30.04 42.48 14.17
N GLN A 87 -30.65 43.66 14.11
CA GLN A 87 -31.63 43.98 13.07
C GLN A 87 -30.98 44.06 11.68
N LEU A 88 -29.78 44.63 11.59
CA LEU A 88 -29.01 44.69 10.34
C LEU A 88 -28.59 43.29 9.89
N GLU A 89 -28.14 42.42 10.80
CA GLU A 89 -27.83 41.00 10.56
C GLU A 89 -29.04 40.26 9.98
N THR A 90 -30.19 40.36 10.65
CA THR A 90 -31.44 39.72 10.20
C THR A 90 -31.84 40.16 8.78
N LEU A 91 -31.71 41.46 8.48
CA LEU A 91 -32.00 42.01 7.15
C LEU A 91 -30.93 41.62 6.11
N LEU A 92 -29.66 41.59 6.51
CA LEU A 92 -28.55 41.24 5.62
C LEU A 92 -28.66 39.77 5.21
N ASN A 93 -28.85 38.84 6.16
CA ASN A 93 -28.98 37.41 5.89
C ASN A 93 -30.19 37.14 4.98
N ALA A 94 -31.37 37.68 5.30
CA ALA A 94 -32.56 37.55 4.45
C ALA A 94 -32.38 38.18 3.04
N SER A 95 -31.50 39.16 2.89
CA SER A 95 -31.14 39.74 1.59
C SER A 95 -30.08 38.92 0.84
N ILE A 96 -29.15 38.27 1.55
CA ILE A 96 -28.15 37.38 0.99
C ILE A 96 -28.85 36.14 0.48
N ASP A 97 -29.59 35.41 1.32
CA ASP A 97 -30.34 34.20 0.96
C ASP A 97 -31.11 34.42 -0.35
N LYS A 98 -32.00 35.42 -0.39
CA LYS A 98 -32.83 35.72 -1.56
C LYS A 98 -32.04 36.08 -2.82
N ASN A 99 -30.95 36.84 -2.70
CA ASN A 99 -30.16 37.24 -3.86
C ASN A 99 -29.24 36.11 -4.34
N PHE A 100 -28.77 35.27 -3.43
CA PHE A 100 -27.93 34.13 -3.73
C PHE A 100 -28.71 32.93 -4.26
N ASP A 101 -29.96 32.71 -3.85
CA ASP A 101 -30.93 31.80 -4.51
C ASP A 101 -31.09 32.16 -6.00
N ILE A 102 -31.28 33.47 -6.29
CA ILE A 102 -31.43 33.98 -7.66
C ILE A 102 -30.12 33.84 -8.45
N PHE A 103 -28.98 34.07 -7.81
CA PHE A 103 -27.66 33.87 -8.40
C PHE A 103 -27.40 32.39 -8.72
N GLU A 104 -27.69 31.46 -7.80
CA GLU A 104 -27.56 30.02 -8.01
C GLU A 104 -28.36 29.58 -9.23
N LEU A 105 -29.66 29.93 -9.28
CA LEU A 105 -30.53 29.70 -10.44
C LEU A 105 -29.97 30.30 -11.74
N TYR A 106 -29.46 31.54 -11.68
CA TYR A 106 -28.91 32.19 -12.87
C TYR A 106 -27.63 31.49 -13.38
N VAL A 107 -26.71 31.13 -12.48
CA VAL A 107 -25.46 30.43 -12.82
C VAL A 107 -25.76 29.05 -13.38
N MET A 108 -26.60 28.27 -12.70
CA MET A 108 -27.00 26.91 -13.10
C MET A 108 -27.87 26.87 -14.36
N GLN A 109 -28.41 27.99 -14.82
CA GLN A 109 -29.19 28.08 -16.06
C GLN A 109 -28.41 28.70 -17.24
N ASN A 110 -27.49 29.64 -16.99
CA ASN A 110 -26.89 30.46 -18.06
C ASN A 110 -25.36 30.37 -18.18
N ILE A 111 -24.65 30.00 -17.11
CA ILE A 111 -23.18 29.98 -17.09
C ILE A 111 -22.67 28.54 -17.09
N ILE A 112 -23.16 27.72 -16.16
CA ILE A 112 -22.78 26.32 -16.01
C ILE A 112 -23.82 25.45 -16.73
N THR A 113 -24.06 25.73 -18.01
CA THR A 113 -24.95 24.93 -18.87
C THR A 113 -24.32 24.66 -20.23
N VAL A 114 -24.53 23.44 -20.71
CA VAL A 114 -24.24 23.05 -22.09
C VAL A 114 -25.55 23.16 -22.87
N ARG A 115 -25.52 23.74 -24.07
CA ARG A 115 -26.73 23.74 -24.91
C ARG A 115 -26.91 22.32 -25.48
N PRO A 116 -28.12 21.72 -25.44
CA PRO A 116 -28.34 20.36 -25.97
C PRO A 116 -28.00 20.19 -27.46
N GLN A 117 -27.90 21.29 -28.21
CA GLN A 117 -27.46 21.31 -29.62
C GLN A 117 -25.94 21.15 -29.78
N ASP A 118 -25.16 21.62 -28.80
CA ASP A 118 -23.70 21.60 -28.81
C ASP A 118 -23.12 20.37 -28.10
N GLN A 119 -23.89 19.76 -27.19
CA GLN A 119 -23.52 18.57 -26.42
C GLN A 119 -22.92 17.42 -27.28
N PRO A 120 -23.46 17.04 -28.45
CA PRO A 120 -22.88 15.96 -29.28
C PRO A 120 -21.51 16.30 -29.88
N TYR A 121 -21.16 17.59 -29.96
CA TYR A 121 -19.90 18.07 -30.51
C TYR A 121 -18.86 18.36 -29.42
N MET A 122 -19.24 18.33 -28.14
CA MET A 122 -18.34 18.60 -27.03
C MET A 122 -17.67 17.30 -26.54
N ARG A 123 -16.34 17.24 -26.69
CA ARG A 123 -15.51 16.11 -26.24
C ARG A 123 -14.49 16.62 -25.22
N LEU A 124 -14.52 16.09 -24.00
CA LEU A 124 -13.53 16.43 -22.97
C LEU A 124 -12.14 15.89 -23.33
N SER A 125 -11.10 16.50 -22.77
CA SER A 125 -9.70 16.26 -23.14
C SER A 125 -9.23 14.82 -22.92
N HIS A 126 -9.68 14.16 -21.85
CA HIS A 126 -9.34 12.76 -21.55
C HIS A 126 -10.00 11.75 -22.50
N TYR A 127 -11.09 12.13 -23.20
CA TYR A 127 -11.64 11.28 -24.26
C TYR A 127 -10.83 11.34 -25.55
N ARG A 128 -9.84 12.24 -25.69
CA ARG A 128 -9.03 12.37 -26.93
C ARG A 128 -8.16 11.11 -27.14
N GLY A 129 -8.44 10.35 -28.19
CA GLY A 129 -7.76 9.09 -28.49
C GLY A 129 -8.48 7.85 -27.98
N LEU A 130 -9.58 8.00 -27.22
CA LEU A 130 -10.54 6.92 -27.01
C LEU A 130 -11.49 6.86 -28.20
N GLU A 131 -11.30 5.85 -29.05
CA GLU A 131 -12.28 5.45 -30.06
C GLU A 131 -13.08 4.28 -29.46
N PHE A 132 -14.35 4.55 -29.12
CA PHE A 132 -15.30 3.51 -28.79
C PHE A 132 -15.84 2.98 -30.12
N PRO A 133 -15.60 1.71 -30.49
CA PRO A 133 -16.31 1.12 -31.60
C PRO A 133 -17.79 1.05 -31.23
N ASP A 134 -18.66 1.66 -32.02
CA ASP A 134 -20.09 1.41 -31.90
C ASP A 134 -20.34 -0.07 -32.18
N ASP A 135 -21.00 -0.78 -31.26
CA ASP A 135 -21.35 -2.21 -31.37
C ASP A 135 -22.41 -2.50 -32.47
N GLY A 136 -22.54 -1.61 -33.47
CA GLY A 136 -23.67 -1.55 -34.41
C GLY A 136 -23.33 -1.45 -35.90
N ASP A 137 -22.14 -1.01 -36.32
CA ASP A 137 -21.85 -0.78 -37.75
C ASP A 137 -20.57 -1.47 -38.25
N GLY A 138 -20.78 -2.54 -39.03
CA GLY A 138 -19.72 -3.27 -39.75
C GLY A 138 -19.21 -2.52 -40.98
N ALA A 139 -18.59 -1.35 -40.79
CA ALA A 139 -18.00 -0.54 -41.86
C ALA A 139 -16.57 -1.02 -42.21
N PRO A 140 -16.33 -1.60 -43.40
CA PRO A 140 -15.02 -2.16 -43.76
C PRO A 140 -14.09 -1.05 -44.29
N GLY A 141 -13.39 -0.35 -43.39
CA GLY A 141 -12.57 0.81 -43.80
C GLY A 141 -11.36 1.18 -42.94
N HIS A 142 -11.28 0.77 -41.67
CA HIS A 142 -10.18 1.19 -40.79
C HIS A 142 -9.03 0.17 -40.77
N PRO A 143 -7.76 0.58 -41.01
CA PRO A 143 -6.65 -0.34 -41.09
C PRO A 143 -6.39 -1.02 -39.74
N GLN A 144 -6.31 -2.35 -39.78
CA GLN A 144 -6.32 -3.29 -38.67
C GLN A 144 -5.11 -3.20 -37.69
N GLN A 145 -4.24 -2.19 -37.85
CA GLN A 145 -2.97 -2.04 -37.13
C GLN A 145 -3.08 -1.36 -35.76
N GLN A 146 -4.22 -0.71 -35.43
CA GLN A 146 -4.46 -0.19 -34.07
C GLN A 146 -5.18 -1.18 -33.14
N ALA A 147 -5.64 -2.31 -33.68
CA ALA A 147 -6.22 -3.39 -32.85
C ALA A 147 -5.15 -4.08 -31.99
N ASP A 148 -3.91 -4.16 -32.47
CA ASP A 148 -2.80 -4.84 -31.79
C ASP A 148 -2.25 -4.08 -30.56
N ASP A 149 -2.43 -2.75 -30.52
CA ASP A 149 -2.02 -1.90 -29.38
C ASP A 149 -3.13 -1.76 -28.31
N ARG A 150 -4.36 -2.25 -28.55
CA ARG A 150 -5.41 -2.26 -27.52
C ARG A 150 -5.06 -3.34 -26.49
N PRO A 151 -4.84 -2.99 -25.20
CA PRO A 151 -4.39 -3.96 -24.21
C PRO A 151 -5.50 -4.97 -23.88
N SER A 152 -5.43 -6.15 -24.52
CA SER A 152 -6.33 -7.28 -24.23
C SER A 152 -6.11 -7.80 -22.80
N PRO A 153 -7.12 -8.40 -22.14
CA PRO A 153 -6.93 -9.02 -20.83
C PRO A 153 -5.87 -10.12 -20.85
N GLU A 154 -5.70 -10.79 -22.00
CA GLU A 154 -4.64 -11.77 -22.24
C GLU A 154 -3.24 -11.13 -22.28
N SER A 155 -3.06 -9.99 -22.95
CA SER A 155 -1.76 -9.30 -22.95
C SER A 155 -1.39 -8.76 -21.56
N ILE A 156 -2.38 -8.26 -20.81
CA ILE A 156 -2.20 -7.81 -19.42
C ILE A 156 -1.82 -8.99 -18.51
N THR A 157 -2.50 -10.14 -18.61
CA THR A 157 -2.17 -11.33 -17.80
C THR A 157 -0.82 -11.94 -18.19
N ALA A 158 -0.47 -11.96 -19.48
CA ALA A 158 0.87 -12.35 -19.94
C ALA A 158 1.96 -11.41 -19.38
N LEU A 159 1.73 -10.10 -19.39
CA LEU A 159 2.68 -9.12 -18.85
C LEU A 159 2.80 -9.22 -17.32
N ARG A 160 1.70 -9.46 -16.59
CA ARG A 160 1.73 -9.76 -15.14
C ARG A 160 2.52 -11.03 -14.84
N ARG A 161 2.30 -12.12 -15.59
CA ARG A 161 3.07 -13.37 -15.46
C ARG A 161 4.56 -13.15 -15.75
N ARG A 162 4.90 -12.38 -16.79
CA ARG A 162 6.28 -12.00 -17.13
C ARG A 162 6.94 -11.16 -16.03
N LEU A 163 6.21 -10.20 -15.44
CA LEU A 163 6.69 -9.38 -14.33
C LEU A 163 6.95 -10.23 -13.08
N GLN A 164 6.01 -11.11 -12.71
CA GLN A 164 6.18 -12.06 -11.59
C GLN A 164 7.37 -13.00 -11.81
N ALA A 165 7.55 -13.53 -13.02
CA ALA A 165 8.70 -14.35 -13.37
C ALA A 165 10.03 -13.56 -13.25
N SER A 166 10.04 -12.31 -13.71
CA SER A 166 11.21 -11.42 -13.59
C SER A 166 11.55 -11.07 -12.14
N GLN A 167 10.55 -10.82 -11.30
CA GLN A 167 10.74 -10.58 -9.86
C GLN A 167 11.26 -11.83 -9.15
N LYS A 168 10.72 -13.01 -9.46
CA LYS A 168 11.19 -14.30 -8.92
C LYS A 168 12.63 -14.59 -9.34
N LEU A 169 12.99 -14.31 -10.60
CA LEU A 169 14.38 -14.41 -11.08
C LEU A 169 15.29 -13.49 -10.28
N ASN A 170 14.93 -12.20 -10.11
CA ASN A 170 15.74 -11.24 -9.38
C ASN A 170 15.97 -11.66 -7.93
N ALA A 171 14.94 -12.11 -7.21
CA ALA A 171 15.08 -12.61 -5.84
C ALA A 171 16.02 -13.84 -5.73
N VAL A 172 16.01 -14.73 -6.73
CA VAL A 172 16.95 -15.86 -6.80
C VAL A 172 18.37 -15.38 -7.11
N LEU A 173 18.53 -14.40 -8.00
CA LEU A 173 19.82 -13.81 -8.36
C LEU A 173 20.46 -13.10 -7.16
N GLU A 174 19.68 -12.31 -6.41
CA GLU A 174 20.12 -11.66 -5.17
C GLU A 174 20.53 -12.70 -4.11
N ALA A 175 19.78 -13.79 -3.97
CA ALA A 175 20.14 -14.90 -3.06
C ALA A 175 21.44 -15.61 -3.49
N GLU A 176 21.66 -15.84 -4.79
CA GLU A 176 22.92 -16.38 -5.30
C GLU A 176 24.08 -15.39 -5.19
N HIS A 177 23.84 -14.09 -5.39
CA HIS A 177 24.84 -13.04 -5.15
C HIS A 177 25.29 -13.05 -3.68
N ALA A 178 24.35 -13.09 -2.74
CA ALA A 178 24.66 -13.18 -1.30
C ALA A 178 25.39 -14.48 -0.92
N ARG A 179 25.07 -15.62 -1.55
CA ARG A 179 25.81 -16.88 -1.39
C ARG A 179 27.23 -16.77 -1.93
N ASN A 180 27.40 -16.20 -3.12
CA ASN A 180 28.70 -16.00 -3.75
C ASN A 180 29.57 -15.03 -2.94
N GLU A 181 29.01 -13.94 -2.40
CA GLU A 181 29.73 -13.08 -1.46
C GLU A 181 30.12 -13.81 -0.18
N ALA A 182 29.23 -14.58 0.44
CA ALA A 182 29.57 -15.35 1.63
C ALA A 182 30.68 -16.37 1.36
N LEU A 183 30.64 -17.03 0.21
CA LEU A 183 31.69 -17.94 -0.25
C LEU A 183 33.00 -17.18 -0.50
N LEU A 184 32.98 -16.00 -1.15
CA LEU A 184 34.16 -15.15 -1.34
C LEU A 184 34.71 -14.62 -0.02
N ARG A 185 33.87 -14.28 0.96
CA ARG A 185 34.27 -13.91 2.33
C ARG A 185 34.94 -15.08 3.02
N ASN A 186 34.41 -16.30 2.89
CA ASN A 186 35.03 -17.52 3.43
C ASN A 186 36.36 -17.87 2.74
N LEU A 187 36.48 -17.70 1.42
CA LEU A 187 37.75 -17.91 0.71
C LEU A 187 38.78 -16.85 1.10
N ARG A 188 38.38 -15.57 1.23
CA ARG A 188 39.26 -14.48 1.70
C ARG A 188 39.72 -14.71 3.13
N SER A 189 38.83 -15.11 4.03
CA SER A 189 39.18 -15.41 5.43
C SER A 189 40.12 -16.62 5.53
N LEU A 190 39.86 -17.69 4.78
CA LEU A 190 40.76 -18.86 4.69
C LEU A 190 42.15 -18.51 4.15
N LEU A 191 42.24 -17.55 3.21
CA LEU A 191 43.50 -17.04 2.65
C LEU A 191 44.17 -15.95 3.52
N GLY A 192 43.61 -15.61 4.68
CA GLY A 192 44.12 -14.55 5.55
C GLY A 192 44.01 -13.14 4.95
N ILE A 193 43.22 -12.94 3.88
CA ILE A 193 42.89 -11.61 3.38
C ILE A 193 41.80 -11.05 4.30
N ALA A 194 42.20 -10.17 5.21
CA ALA A 194 41.25 -9.29 5.88
C ALA A 194 40.41 -8.58 4.81
N SER A 195 39.09 -8.70 4.91
CA SER A 195 38.15 -7.95 4.06
C SER A 195 38.52 -6.47 4.09
N PRO A 196 38.56 -5.75 2.95
CA PRO A 196 38.58 -4.28 3.02
C PRO A 196 37.37 -3.85 3.84
N SER A 197 37.61 -3.06 4.88
CA SER A 197 36.56 -2.55 5.75
C SER A 197 35.57 -1.69 4.95
N GLU A 198 34.33 -1.63 5.43
CA GLU A 198 33.24 -0.85 4.84
C GLU A 198 33.48 0.67 5.01
N HIS A 199 34.41 1.22 4.24
CA HIS A 199 34.78 2.63 4.21
C HIS A 199 34.76 3.18 2.77
N ALA A 200 33.59 3.10 2.13
CA ALA A 200 33.31 3.75 0.84
C ALA A 200 31.79 3.96 0.59
N ALA A 201 30.99 4.31 1.61
CA ALA A 201 29.54 4.50 1.45
C ALA A 201 28.89 5.57 2.36
N THR A 202 29.65 6.54 2.86
CA THR A 202 29.11 7.69 3.62
C THR A 202 29.78 9.01 3.21
N THR A 203 29.54 9.45 1.98
CA THR A 203 29.93 10.78 1.48
C THR A 203 28.70 11.65 1.20
N LYS A 204 28.38 12.50 2.18
CA LYS A 204 27.88 13.87 2.01
C LYS A 204 28.72 14.74 2.95
N THR A 205 29.75 15.42 2.46
CA THR A 205 29.74 16.88 2.16
C THR A 205 29.14 17.71 3.31
N GLU A 206 30.00 18.33 4.14
CA GLU A 206 30.37 19.79 4.09
C GLU A 206 29.44 20.59 5.03
N GLU A 207 29.81 21.53 5.93
CA GLU A 207 31.04 22.14 6.51
C GLU A 207 30.70 22.55 7.98
N GLY A 208 31.58 23.03 8.88
CA GLY A 208 33.04 23.27 8.91
C GLY A 208 33.45 24.13 10.14
N GLU A 209 34.70 23.99 10.62
CA GLU A 209 35.42 24.84 11.62
C GLU A 209 34.85 24.91 13.07
N GLU A 210 35.61 25.13 14.16
CA GLU A 210 36.94 25.75 14.39
C GLU A 210 37.80 25.02 15.47
N GLY A 211 39.13 25.25 15.46
CA GLY A 211 39.89 25.61 16.67
C GLY A 211 40.65 24.56 17.52
N HIS A 212 42.00 24.56 17.40
CA HIS A 212 43.03 24.32 18.47
C HIS A 212 43.07 22.97 19.25
N GLU A 213 44.17 22.51 19.86
CA GLU A 213 45.63 22.65 19.65
C GLU A 213 46.34 21.54 20.47
N ALA A 214 47.53 21.09 20.05
CA ALA A 214 48.48 20.24 20.80
C ALA A 214 48.00 18.83 21.26
N ALA A 215 48.86 17.82 21.50
CA ALA A 215 50.32 17.79 21.58
C ALA A 215 50.92 16.54 20.91
N ALA A 216 52.22 16.58 20.62
CA ALA A 216 52.95 15.52 19.89
C ALA A 216 53.34 14.31 20.75
N ALA A 217 53.51 13.15 20.10
CA ALA A 217 54.68 12.28 20.32
C ALA A 217 54.88 11.24 19.20
N ALA A 218 56.06 11.32 18.56
CA ALA A 218 56.86 10.27 17.92
C ALA A 218 56.22 8.93 17.48
N ALA A 219 56.34 8.64 16.18
CA ALA A 219 56.41 7.28 15.67
C ALA A 219 57.76 6.63 16.02
N VAL A 220 57.75 5.33 16.35
CA VAL A 220 58.78 4.33 15.98
C VAL A 220 58.20 2.93 16.26
N PRO A 221 58.47 1.91 15.41
CA PRO A 221 57.87 0.58 15.54
C PRO A 221 58.60 -0.27 16.59
N SER A 222 57.85 -1.16 17.26
CA SER A 222 58.43 -2.26 18.03
C SER A 222 57.59 -3.52 17.91
N SER A 223 58.18 -4.56 17.35
CA SER A 223 57.67 -5.93 17.47
C SER A 223 57.64 -6.33 18.94
N ALA A 224 56.46 -6.62 19.46
CA ALA A 224 56.27 -7.26 20.75
C ALA A 224 55.27 -8.41 20.61
N SER A 225 55.80 -9.60 20.40
CA SER A 225 55.03 -10.85 20.49
C SER A 225 54.41 -10.99 21.88
N ASN A 226 53.09 -11.20 21.96
CA ASN A 226 52.53 -11.93 23.09
C ASN A 226 51.13 -12.53 22.81
N GLY A 227 51.08 -13.86 22.83
CA GLY A 227 50.08 -14.58 23.64
C GLY A 227 48.60 -14.33 23.38
N ALA A 228 48.13 -14.45 22.14
CA ALA A 228 46.73 -14.79 21.88
C ALA A 228 46.65 -15.85 20.79
N ALA A 229 46.02 -17.00 21.11
CA ALA A 229 45.74 -18.05 20.15
C ALA A 229 44.54 -17.67 19.26
N SER A 230 44.69 -16.62 18.46
CA SER A 230 43.80 -16.39 17.32
C SER A 230 44.18 -17.38 16.21
N THR A 231 43.17 -18.06 15.68
CA THR A 231 43.34 -19.07 14.64
C THR A 231 43.87 -18.44 13.36
N LEU A 232 45.19 -18.49 13.15
CA LEU A 232 45.82 -18.16 11.87
C LEU A 232 45.16 -19.01 10.78
N SER A 233 44.54 -18.36 9.81
CA SER A 233 43.79 -19.05 8.76
C SER A 233 44.67 -20.06 8.02
N PRO A 234 44.14 -21.24 7.65
CA PRO A 234 44.96 -22.39 7.25
C PRO A 234 45.79 -22.16 5.98
N PHE A 235 45.54 -21.11 5.18
CA PHE A 235 46.33 -20.77 3.99
C PHE A 235 47.10 -19.44 4.11
N THR A 236 47.13 -18.79 5.27
CA THR A 236 47.91 -17.54 5.47
C THR A 236 49.41 -17.76 5.18
N PHE A 237 49.93 -18.97 5.41
CA PHE A 237 51.31 -19.35 5.08
C PHE A 237 51.66 -19.22 3.58
N LEU A 238 50.69 -19.24 2.67
CA LEU A 238 50.94 -19.03 1.24
C LEU A 238 51.27 -17.58 0.90
N ARG A 239 50.84 -16.64 1.74
CA ARG A 239 51.12 -15.21 1.63
C ARG A 239 52.34 -14.81 2.47
N ASP A 240 52.54 -15.48 3.60
CA ASP A 240 53.57 -15.14 4.57
C ASP A 240 54.95 -15.67 4.14
N LYS A 241 55.61 -14.93 3.24
CA LYS A 241 56.97 -15.24 2.78
C LYS A 241 58.06 -14.94 3.82
N GLY A 242 57.73 -14.33 4.96
CA GLY A 242 58.72 -13.84 5.94
C GLY A 242 59.66 -14.93 6.47
N GLY A 243 59.17 -16.15 6.65
CA GLY A 243 59.99 -17.29 7.12
C GLY A 243 61.03 -17.81 6.11
N LEU A 244 60.94 -17.41 4.83
CA LEU A 244 61.89 -17.82 3.78
C LEU A 244 63.09 -16.88 3.63
N GLU A 245 63.04 -15.67 4.22
CA GLU A 245 64.11 -14.68 4.12
C GLU A 245 65.03 -14.66 5.35
N GLU A 246 64.58 -15.19 6.50
CA GLU A 246 65.29 -15.04 7.79
C GLU A 246 65.89 -16.36 8.36
N SER A 247 65.69 -17.52 7.72
CA SER A 247 66.27 -18.80 8.13
C SER A 247 67.51 -19.18 7.30
N GLY A 248 68.61 -19.54 7.99
CA GLY A 248 69.96 -19.63 7.42
C GLY A 248 70.11 -20.52 6.17
N GLY A 249 70.67 -19.95 5.11
CA GLY A 249 70.62 -20.46 3.73
C GLY A 249 71.53 -21.64 3.36
N GLU A 250 71.80 -22.61 4.24
CA GLU A 250 72.58 -23.79 3.85
C GLU A 250 71.75 -24.96 3.29
N GLN A 251 70.51 -25.20 3.76
CA GLN A 251 69.60 -26.20 3.15
C GLN A 251 68.10 -25.81 3.18
N PRO A 252 67.67 -24.80 2.40
CA PRO A 252 66.27 -24.40 2.33
C PRO A 252 65.38 -25.42 1.59
N ILE A 253 65.95 -26.18 0.63
CA ILE A 253 65.15 -27.09 -0.21
C ILE A 253 64.71 -28.34 0.56
N THR A 254 65.61 -28.98 1.33
CA THR A 254 65.31 -30.22 2.06
C THR A 254 64.23 -29.99 3.12
N THR A 255 64.42 -28.97 3.96
CA THR A 255 63.45 -28.55 4.98
C THR A 255 62.10 -28.15 4.38
N THR A 256 62.07 -27.44 3.25
CA THR A 256 60.83 -27.15 2.51
C THR A 256 60.16 -28.43 1.99
N THR A 257 60.92 -29.39 1.45
CA THR A 257 60.35 -30.66 0.96
C THR A 257 59.83 -31.56 2.07
N GLU A 258 60.51 -31.63 3.22
CA GLU A 258 60.06 -32.40 4.39
C GLU A 258 58.79 -31.79 5.00
N PHE A 259 58.74 -30.45 5.13
CA PHE A 259 57.53 -29.76 5.55
C PHE A 259 56.37 -29.99 4.56
N ALA A 260 56.60 -29.79 3.26
CA ALA A 260 55.57 -30.02 2.24
C ALA A 260 55.07 -31.49 2.20
N LEU A 261 55.97 -32.46 2.37
CA LEU A 261 55.61 -33.88 2.48
C LEU A 261 54.76 -34.17 3.72
N SER A 262 55.05 -33.55 4.86
CA SER A 262 54.22 -33.70 6.06
C SER A 262 52.81 -33.10 5.88
N GLN A 263 52.69 -31.93 5.24
CA GLN A 263 51.41 -31.30 4.94
C GLN A 263 50.58 -32.10 3.90
N LEU A 264 51.22 -32.75 2.93
CA LEU A 264 50.55 -33.63 1.97
C LEU A 264 49.89 -34.85 2.63
N GLN A 265 50.42 -35.34 3.75
CA GLN A 265 49.80 -36.44 4.50
C GLN A 265 48.52 -35.97 5.22
N ALA A 266 48.54 -34.78 5.83
CA ALA A 266 47.35 -34.17 6.44
C ALA A 266 46.23 -33.89 5.42
N LEU A 267 46.59 -33.33 4.25
CA LEU A 267 45.65 -33.14 3.13
C LEU A 267 45.06 -34.45 2.62
N ARG A 268 45.86 -35.53 2.57
CA ARG A 268 45.37 -36.86 2.15
C ARG A 268 44.34 -37.41 3.14
N ALA A 269 44.60 -37.30 4.45
CA ALA A 269 43.67 -37.73 5.49
C ALA A 269 42.34 -36.95 5.43
N LEU A 270 42.42 -35.62 5.29
CA LEU A 270 41.24 -34.75 5.17
C LEU A 270 40.43 -35.08 3.88
N SER A 271 41.11 -35.31 2.75
CA SER A 271 40.46 -35.75 1.52
C SER A 271 39.77 -37.12 1.64
N GLY A 272 40.30 -38.02 2.48
CA GLY A 272 39.68 -39.30 2.81
C GLY A 272 38.38 -39.12 3.61
N SER A 273 38.42 -38.30 4.66
CA SER A 273 37.24 -37.95 5.47
C SER A 273 36.14 -37.27 4.63
N LEU A 274 36.50 -36.28 3.80
CA LEU A 274 35.55 -35.62 2.90
C LEU A 274 34.90 -36.60 1.91
N ARG A 275 35.66 -37.56 1.36
CA ARG A 275 35.11 -38.59 0.46
C ARG A 275 34.15 -39.56 1.16
N GLN A 276 34.34 -39.82 2.45
CA GLN A 276 33.43 -40.65 3.25
C GLN A 276 32.12 -39.92 3.59
N LEU A 277 32.17 -38.61 3.84
CA LEU A 277 31.00 -37.79 4.18
C LEU A 277 30.17 -37.33 2.96
N LEU A 278 30.77 -37.29 1.76
CA LEU A 278 30.10 -36.90 0.51
C LEU A 278 28.82 -37.70 0.19
N PRO A 279 28.80 -39.05 0.24
CA PRO A 279 27.57 -39.82 -0.01
C PRO A 279 26.48 -39.58 1.04
N GLU A 280 26.83 -39.30 2.30
CA GLU A 280 25.86 -38.99 3.35
C GLU A 280 25.21 -37.63 3.11
N LEU A 281 26.00 -36.60 2.79
CA LEU A 281 25.51 -35.29 2.36
C LEU A 281 24.60 -35.37 1.11
N ALA A 282 24.92 -36.25 0.17
CA ALA A 282 24.10 -36.50 -1.01
C ALA A 282 22.81 -37.30 -0.73
N ARG A 283 22.75 -38.05 0.39
CA ARG A 283 21.53 -38.69 0.87
C ARG A 283 20.64 -37.67 1.60
N TRP A 284 21.22 -36.89 2.50
CA TRP A 284 20.51 -35.86 3.27
C TRP A 284 19.88 -34.77 2.38
N ARG A 285 20.53 -34.41 1.27
CA ARG A 285 19.94 -33.50 0.26
C ARG A 285 18.70 -34.07 -0.43
N ARG A 286 18.63 -35.39 -0.67
CA ARG A 286 17.46 -36.06 -1.27
C ARG A 286 16.33 -36.21 -0.25
N GLU A 287 16.63 -36.74 0.93
CA GLU A 287 15.68 -36.84 2.05
C GLU A 287 15.02 -35.47 2.36
N ARG A 288 15.81 -34.39 2.34
CA ARG A 288 15.32 -33.02 2.54
C ARG A 288 14.49 -32.49 1.35
N ALA A 289 14.79 -32.88 0.10
CA ALA A 289 13.98 -32.51 -1.05
C ALA A 289 12.60 -33.19 -0.99
N GLU A 290 12.59 -34.51 -0.79
CA GLU A 290 11.38 -35.32 -0.62
C GLU A 290 10.50 -34.82 0.55
N TYR A 291 11.11 -34.41 1.66
CA TYR A 291 10.39 -33.81 2.79
C TYR A 291 9.79 -32.43 2.45
N VAL A 292 10.50 -31.59 1.71
CA VAL A 292 9.98 -30.28 1.28
C VAL A 292 8.83 -30.46 0.29
N GLU A 293 8.98 -31.32 -0.72
CA GLU A 293 7.94 -31.61 -1.72
C GLU A 293 6.67 -32.21 -1.09
N SER A 294 6.83 -33.18 -0.18
CA SER A 294 5.68 -33.76 0.52
C SER A 294 5.00 -32.80 1.51
N SER A 295 5.75 -31.86 2.11
CA SER A 295 5.20 -30.85 3.00
C SER A 295 4.50 -29.71 2.25
N THR A 296 5.05 -29.26 1.12
CA THR A 296 4.41 -28.25 0.27
C THR A 296 3.14 -28.78 -0.39
N ARG A 297 3.15 -30.04 -0.86
CA ARG A 297 1.95 -30.73 -1.35
C ARG A 297 0.82 -30.73 -0.32
N LYS A 298 1.08 -31.23 0.90
CA LYS A 298 0.08 -31.27 1.98
C LYS A 298 -0.45 -29.88 2.35
N TYR A 299 0.39 -28.86 2.33
CA TYR A 299 -0.03 -27.48 2.59
C TYR A 299 -0.97 -26.96 1.50
N LEU A 300 -0.66 -27.19 0.22
CA LEU A 300 -1.50 -26.78 -0.91
C LEU A 300 -2.87 -27.50 -0.91
N GLU A 301 -2.87 -28.81 -0.63
CA GLU A 301 -4.08 -29.63 -0.49
C GLU A 301 -4.94 -29.15 0.71
N THR A 302 -4.34 -28.86 1.86
CA THR A 302 -5.08 -28.54 3.11
C THR A 302 -5.54 -27.08 3.20
N VAL A 303 -4.72 -26.11 2.76
CA VAL A 303 -4.97 -24.68 2.99
C VAL A 303 -5.55 -23.98 1.78
N VAL A 304 -5.21 -24.43 0.57
CA VAL A 304 -5.62 -23.78 -0.69
C VAL A 304 -6.69 -24.60 -1.43
N GLY A 305 -6.91 -25.86 -1.04
CA GLY A 305 -7.92 -26.74 -1.64
C GLY A 305 -7.56 -27.22 -3.05
N LEU A 306 -6.29 -27.13 -3.44
CA LEU A 306 -5.81 -27.65 -4.73
C LEU A 306 -5.54 -29.16 -4.60
N GLU A 307 -6.31 -29.97 -5.32
CA GLU A 307 -5.98 -31.38 -5.52
C GLU A 307 -4.83 -31.50 -6.52
N LEU A 308 -3.67 -31.94 -6.03
CA LEU A 308 -2.48 -32.18 -6.85
C LEU A 308 -2.47 -33.62 -7.34
N GLY A 309 -2.21 -33.84 -8.63
CA GLY A 309 -2.08 -35.18 -9.22
C GLY A 309 -0.83 -35.94 -8.73
N PRO A 310 -0.60 -37.19 -9.18
CA PRO A 310 0.59 -37.97 -8.79
C PRO A 310 1.90 -37.23 -9.10
N GLU A 311 1.95 -36.58 -10.26
CA GLU A 311 3.11 -35.85 -10.81
C GLU A 311 3.12 -34.34 -10.46
N GLY A 312 2.29 -33.89 -9.51
CA GLY A 312 2.25 -32.47 -9.09
C GLY A 312 1.50 -31.52 -10.04
N GLU A 313 0.74 -32.06 -10.99
CA GLU A 313 -0.22 -31.28 -11.80
C GLU A 313 -1.31 -30.65 -10.91
N VAL A 314 -1.61 -29.37 -11.15
CA VAL A 314 -2.73 -28.67 -10.51
C VAL A 314 -4.00 -29.02 -11.27
N ARG A 315 -4.99 -29.63 -10.61
CA ARG A 315 -6.32 -29.79 -11.20
C ARG A 315 -7.12 -28.51 -11.02
N ASP A 316 -7.15 -27.70 -12.07
CA ASP A 316 -7.99 -26.50 -12.14
C ASP A 316 -9.48 -26.88 -12.05
N GLY A 317 -10.27 -26.00 -11.44
CA GLY A 317 -11.59 -26.30 -10.85
C GLY A 317 -12.79 -26.57 -11.77
N GLU A 318 -12.60 -27.17 -12.96
CA GLU A 318 -13.72 -27.77 -13.70
C GLU A 318 -14.04 -29.17 -13.15
N TRP A 319 -14.96 -29.19 -12.18
CA TRP A 319 -15.54 -30.41 -11.63
C TRP A 319 -16.37 -31.18 -12.68
N GLN A 320 -15.83 -32.28 -13.20
CA GLN A 320 -16.58 -33.35 -13.88
C GLN A 320 -16.16 -34.78 -13.43
N GLY A 321 -15.62 -34.91 -12.22
CA GLY A 321 -15.34 -36.19 -11.57
C GLY A 321 -16.30 -36.48 -10.42
N GLU A 322 -16.43 -37.75 -10.01
CA GLU A 322 -17.01 -38.07 -8.71
C GLU A 322 -16.25 -37.33 -7.62
N GLY A 323 -16.98 -36.66 -6.74
CA GLY A 323 -16.39 -35.91 -5.62
C GLY A 323 -15.64 -36.81 -4.64
N ARG A 324 -14.85 -36.17 -3.77
CA ARG A 324 -14.12 -36.78 -2.63
C ARG A 324 -14.76 -38.09 -2.18
N GLY A 325 -14.13 -39.21 -2.53
CA GLY A 325 -14.61 -40.55 -2.17
C GLY A 325 -14.69 -40.69 -0.65
N LEU A 326 -15.89 -40.50 -0.11
CA LEU A 326 -16.14 -40.55 1.33
C LEU A 326 -15.72 -41.93 1.84
N SER A 327 -14.81 -41.94 2.81
CA SER A 327 -14.40 -43.20 3.41
C SER A 327 -15.60 -43.83 4.12
N LYS A 328 -15.71 -45.15 4.12
CA LYS A 328 -16.90 -45.86 4.63
C LYS A 328 -17.32 -45.42 6.05
N GLY A 329 -16.35 -45.11 6.91
CA GLY A 329 -16.60 -44.61 8.27
C GLY A 329 -17.18 -43.19 8.35
N GLU A 330 -16.94 -42.34 7.36
CA GLU A 330 -17.58 -41.00 7.28
C GLU A 330 -19.05 -41.11 6.88
N VAL A 331 -19.38 -42.06 6.00
CA VAL A 331 -20.77 -42.37 5.61
C VAL A 331 -21.55 -42.93 6.80
N GLU A 332 -20.98 -43.91 7.52
CA GLU A 332 -21.56 -44.46 8.75
C GLU A 332 -21.72 -43.40 9.86
N GLY A 333 -20.81 -42.41 9.91
CA GLY A 333 -20.92 -41.25 10.81
C GLY A 333 -22.08 -40.31 10.45
N LEU A 334 -22.22 -39.97 9.16
CA LEU A 334 -23.30 -39.13 8.65
C LEU A 334 -24.67 -39.77 8.80
N GLU A 335 -24.80 -41.07 8.52
CA GLU A 335 -26.03 -41.84 8.71
C GLU A 335 -26.49 -41.81 10.18
N LYS A 336 -25.54 -41.93 11.11
CA LYS A 336 -25.82 -41.87 12.55
C LYS A 336 -26.28 -40.48 13.02
N VAL A 337 -25.75 -39.42 12.43
CA VAL A 337 -26.20 -38.03 12.69
C VAL A 337 -27.57 -37.76 12.06
N ALA A 338 -27.79 -38.22 10.83
CA ALA A 338 -29.10 -38.11 10.17
C ALA A 338 -30.20 -38.86 10.92
N ALA A 339 -29.90 -40.06 11.44
CA ALA A 339 -30.82 -40.83 12.28
C ALA A 339 -31.13 -40.13 13.63
N MET A 340 -30.19 -39.36 14.18
CA MET A 340 -30.43 -38.53 15.37
C MET A 340 -31.29 -37.30 15.07
N LEU A 341 -31.15 -36.72 13.87
CA LEU A 341 -31.86 -35.50 13.48
C LEU A 341 -33.29 -35.76 12.97
N GLY A 342 -33.52 -36.89 12.29
CA GLY A 342 -34.84 -37.29 11.78
C GLY A 342 -35.80 -37.89 12.82
N GLY A 343 -35.41 -37.93 14.10
CA GLY A 343 -36.19 -38.55 15.18
C GLY A 343 -37.08 -37.59 15.99
N GLY A 344 -37.11 -36.29 15.67
CA GLY A 344 -37.85 -35.26 16.41
C GLY A 344 -38.80 -34.45 15.52
N GLU A 345 -40.02 -34.24 16.02
CA GLU A 345 -41.16 -33.55 15.37
C GLU A 345 -41.74 -34.27 14.12
N GLY A 346 -43.06 -34.49 13.99
CA GLY A 346 -44.18 -34.24 14.90
C GLY A 346 -45.49 -34.70 14.23
N GLY A 347 -46.45 -35.27 14.99
CA GLY A 347 -47.67 -35.85 14.40
C GLY A 347 -48.93 -35.01 14.62
N ARG A 348 -49.76 -34.80 13.57
CA ARG A 348 -51.22 -34.58 13.67
C ARG A 348 -51.99 -34.50 12.33
N GLY A 349 -53.04 -35.33 12.17
CA GLY A 349 -54.35 -34.91 11.61
C GLY A 349 -54.73 -35.27 10.14
N GLY A 350 -55.93 -35.87 9.96
CA GLY A 350 -56.62 -36.10 8.66
C GLY A 350 -56.29 -37.46 8.01
N LYS A 351 -57.15 -38.47 7.81
CA LYS A 351 -58.59 -38.55 7.42
C LYS A 351 -58.87 -37.81 6.10
N ASP A 352 -59.43 -38.39 5.02
CA ASP A 352 -60.33 -39.56 4.85
C ASP A 352 -60.22 -40.19 3.42
N ALA A 353 -60.84 -41.39 3.23
CA ALA A 353 -61.40 -41.95 1.97
C ALA A 353 -60.48 -42.23 0.74
N GLU A 354 -60.88 -43.02 -0.28
CA GLU A 354 -61.61 -44.30 -0.38
C GLU A 354 -61.31 -44.92 -1.79
N ALA A 355 -61.75 -46.15 -2.03
CA ALA A 355 -61.53 -47.01 -3.19
C ALA A 355 -61.76 -46.45 -4.62
N GLY A 356 -61.13 -47.14 -5.59
CA GLY A 356 -61.38 -47.06 -7.04
C GLY A 356 -60.06 -46.95 -7.82
N GLY A 357 -59.81 -47.69 -8.92
CA GLY A 357 -60.69 -48.59 -9.66
C GLY A 357 -60.57 -48.32 -11.16
N GLU A 358 -60.25 -49.36 -11.92
CA GLU A 358 -60.36 -49.46 -13.38
C GLU A 358 -59.32 -48.81 -14.30
N SER A 359 -59.17 -49.53 -15.40
CA SER A 359 -58.25 -49.49 -16.53
C SER A 359 -58.71 -48.62 -17.70
N MET A 360 -57.80 -48.42 -18.67
CA MET A 360 -58.04 -47.90 -20.03
C MET A 360 -58.38 -46.38 -20.10
N ASP A 361 -57.99 -45.63 -21.13
CA ASP A 361 -57.35 -46.01 -22.40
C ASP A 361 -56.39 -44.94 -22.95
N THR A 362 -55.71 -45.28 -24.03
CA THR A 362 -54.70 -44.49 -24.79
C THR A 362 -54.89 -42.95 -24.88
N THR A 363 -53.85 -42.18 -24.54
CA THR A 363 -53.09 -41.33 -25.50
C THR A 363 -51.73 -40.91 -24.95
#